data_AF-M1B3V0-F1
#
_entry.id   AF-M1B3V0-F1
#
_cell.length_a   1.000
_cell.length_b   1.000
_cell.length_c   1.000
_cell.angle_alpha   90.00
_cell.angle_beta   90.00
_cell.angle_gamma   90.00
#
_symmetry.space_group_name_H-M   'P 1'
#
loop_
_entity.id
_entity.type
_entity.pdbx_description
1 polymer ?
#
loop_
_entity_poly.entity_id
_entity_poly.type
_entity_poly.pdbx_seq_one_letter_code
_entity_poly.pdbx_strand_id
1 'polypeptide(L)'
;MLQAACTELRKSRLFHKLLEAVLKTGNRMNDGTFRGGAQAFKLDTLLKLSDVKGIDGKTTLLHFVVQEIIRSEGIRAARARDRGSVSSIKSDDLPEDQSQDAEEYYRSTGLQVVSGLSSEIENVKKAAILDADSLTGTVSKLGRALKESRDFLNSEMKNVDDENRFHQTLKIFVQNAELDIMWLFEEEKRIMALVKSTGDYFHGNAGKDEGLRLFVIVRDFLIILDKVCIEVKNAQRKLNGTPKKENVASKTSESTNPPPLDLRQKLFPAITDRRIDDSSSDDDAS
;
A
#
# COMPACT_ATOMS: atom_id res chain seq x y z
N MET A 1 -7.27 13.55 -7.99
CA MET A 1 -6.25 12.47 -8.00
C MET A 1 -5.30 12.55 -6.80
N LEU A 2 -4.46 13.59 -6.65
CA LEU A 2 -3.51 13.71 -5.53
C LEU A 2 -4.18 13.59 -4.15
N GLN A 3 -5.32 14.26 -3.95
CA GLN A 3 -6.10 14.14 -2.72
C GLN A 3 -6.62 12.72 -2.47
N ALA A 4 -7.09 12.04 -3.53
CA ALA A 4 -7.56 10.66 -3.43
C ALA A 4 -6.40 9.73 -3.04
N ALA A 5 -5.24 9.88 -3.69
CA ALA A 5 -4.03 9.14 -3.36
C ALA A 5 -3.60 9.34 -1.89
N CYS A 6 -3.64 10.59 -1.39
CA CYS A 6 -3.36 10.87 0.03
C CYS A 6 -4.34 10.15 0.96
N THR A 7 -5.63 10.17 0.61
CA THR A 7 -6.69 9.55 1.40
C THR A 7 -6.56 8.04 1.40
N GLU A 8 -6.32 7.45 0.24
CA GLU A 8 -6.09 6.02 0.03
C GLU A 8 -4.91 5.52 0.87
N LEU A 9 -3.75 6.17 0.79
CA LEU A 9 -2.59 5.77 1.59
C LEU A 9 -2.87 5.81 3.10
N ARG A 10 -3.50 6.88 3.59
CA ARG A 10 -3.79 7.06 5.01
C ARG A 10 -4.90 6.16 5.54
N LYS A 11 -5.81 5.69 4.68
CA LYS A 11 -6.95 4.87 5.09
C LYS A 11 -6.83 3.40 4.74
N SER A 12 -5.89 3.02 3.87
CA SER A 12 -5.72 1.62 3.47
C SER A 12 -5.21 0.79 4.63
N ARG A 13 -6.10 -0.01 5.23
CA ARG A 13 -5.76 -0.93 6.33
C ARG A 13 -4.71 -1.94 5.88
N LEU A 14 -4.86 -2.47 4.66
CA LEU A 14 -3.98 -3.50 4.15
C LEU A 14 -2.57 -2.95 3.89
N PHE A 15 -2.44 -1.71 3.39
CA PHE A 15 -1.14 -1.06 3.26
C PHE A 15 -0.45 -0.90 4.63
N HIS A 16 -1.13 -0.36 5.65
CA HIS A 16 -0.57 -0.22 7.00
C HIS A 16 -0.16 -1.56 7.60
N LYS A 17 -0.98 -2.61 7.42
CA LYS A 17 -0.65 -3.96 7.89
C LYS A 17 0.60 -4.51 7.20
N LEU A 18 0.80 -4.19 5.92
CA LEU A 18 2.01 -4.56 5.21
C LEU A 18 3.23 -3.86 5.81
N LEU A 19 3.15 -2.55 6.06
CA LEU A 19 4.23 -1.81 6.72
C LEU A 19 4.57 -2.40 8.08
N GLU A 20 3.56 -2.72 8.88
CA GLU A 20 3.73 -3.35 10.20
C GLU A 20 4.41 -4.73 10.07
N ALA A 21 3.98 -5.56 9.11
CA ALA A 21 4.58 -6.87 8.87
C ALA A 21 6.05 -6.75 8.45
N VAL A 22 6.39 -5.76 7.63
CA VAL A 22 7.79 -5.45 7.26
C VAL A 22 8.59 -5.02 8.48
N LEU A 23 8.06 -4.12 9.30
CA LEU A 23 8.74 -3.64 10.52
C LEU A 23 9.00 -4.80 11.50
N LYS A 24 7.98 -5.61 11.80
CA LYS A 24 8.11 -6.78 12.69
C LYS A 24 9.12 -7.78 12.16
N THR A 25 9.07 -8.07 10.86
CA THR A 25 10.02 -8.99 10.23
C THR A 25 11.44 -8.45 10.28
N GLY A 26 11.63 -7.16 9.96
CA GLY A 26 12.92 -6.49 10.04
C GLY A 26 13.49 -6.49 11.46
N ASN A 27 12.68 -6.16 12.47
CA ASN A 27 13.10 -6.19 13.87
C ASN A 27 13.52 -7.59 14.31
N ARG A 28 12.76 -8.62 13.93
CA ARG A 28 13.10 -10.01 14.25
C ARG A 28 14.40 -10.46 13.60
N MET A 29 14.62 -10.12 12.33
CA MET A 29 15.86 -10.44 11.63
C MET A 29 17.09 -9.71 12.17
N ASN A 30 16.89 -8.56 12.80
CA ASN A 30 17.97 -7.72 13.32
C ASN A 30 18.02 -7.75 14.86
N ASP A 31 17.35 -8.71 15.52
CA ASP A 31 17.38 -8.87 16.97
C ASP A 31 18.83 -9.02 17.46
N GLY A 32 19.15 -8.35 18.57
CA GLY A 32 20.52 -8.29 19.10
C GLY A 32 21.52 -7.48 18.27
N THR A 33 21.10 -6.79 17.20
CA THR A 33 21.93 -5.85 16.44
C THR A 33 21.48 -4.41 16.65
N PHE A 34 22.30 -3.43 16.27
CA PHE A 34 21.91 -2.00 16.30
C PHE A 34 20.73 -1.66 15.39
N ARG A 35 20.33 -2.57 14.50
CA ARG A 35 19.18 -2.41 13.58
C ARG A 35 17.91 -3.07 14.10
N GLY A 36 17.96 -3.77 15.24
CA GLY A 36 16.80 -4.34 15.92
C GLY A 36 16.03 -3.29 16.72
N GLY A 37 14.78 -3.62 17.11
CA GLY A 37 13.96 -2.75 17.96
C GLY A 37 13.56 -1.41 17.32
N ALA A 38 13.60 -1.30 16.00
CA ALA A 38 13.19 -0.11 15.28
C ALA A 38 11.69 0.17 15.49
N GLN A 39 11.34 1.43 15.64
CA GLN A 39 9.94 1.88 15.75
C GLN A 39 9.33 2.25 14.40
N ALA A 40 10.19 2.54 13.41
CA ALA A 40 9.81 2.90 12.05
C ALA A 40 10.96 2.58 11.09
N PHE A 41 10.65 2.58 9.80
CA PHE A 41 11.64 2.42 8.74
C PHE A 41 11.33 3.39 7.59
N LYS A 42 12.35 3.75 6.80
CA LYS A 42 12.17 4.57 5.59
C LYS A 42 11.44 3.76 4.52
N LEU A 43 10.43 4.33 3.86
CA LEU A 43 9.64 3.58 2.87
C LEU A 43 10.45 3.08 1.67
N ASP A 44 11.58 3.71 1.33
CA ASP A 44 12.53 3.19 0.32
C ASP A 44 12.99 1.75 0.64
N THR A 45 12.92 1.33 1.90
CA THR A 45 13.25 -0.05 2.32
C THR A 45 12.32 -1.07 1.68
N LEU A 46 11.06 -0.71 1.39
CA LEU A 46 10.09 -1.59 0.72
C LEU A 46 10.64 -2.12 -0.61
N LEU A 47 11.33 -1.26 -1.36
CA LEU A 47 11.90 -1.59 -2.66
C LEU A 47 13.09 -2.56 -2.57
N LYS A 48 13.69 -2.71 -1.38
CA LYS A 48 14.85 -3.57 -1.14
C LYS A 48 14.46 -4.97 -0.66
N LEU A 49 13.20 -5.19 -0.31
CA LEU A 49 12.74 -6.48 0.22
C LEU A 49 12.81 -7.61 -0.81
N SER A 50 12.76 -7.27 -2.11
CA SER A 50 12.97 -8.22 -3.21
C SER A 50 14.44 -8.61 -3.41
N ASP A 51 15.38 -7.84 -2.86
CA ASP A 51 16.81 -8.07 -3.06
C ASP A 51 17.42 -8.95 -1.96
N VAL A 52 16.79 -8.96 -0.78
CA VAL A 52 17.19 -9.82 0.34
C VAL A 52 16.68 -11.23 0.09
N LYS A 53 17.58 -12.13 -0.28
CA LYS A 53 17.26 -13.54 -0.60
C LYS A 53 17.58 -14.46 0.57
N GLY A 54 16.78 -15.52 0.71
CA GLY A 54 17.04 -16.62 1.63
C GLY A 54 18.16 -17.54 1.14
N ILE A 55 18.44 -18.59 1.91
CA ILE A 55 19.52 -19.55 1.60
C ILE A 55 19.33 -20.29 0.27
N ASP A 56 18.11 -20.36 -0.25
CA ASP A 56 17.79 -20.99 -1.54
C ASP A 56 18.17 -20.11 -2.74
N GLY A 57 18.56 -18.86 -2.51
CA GLY A 57 18.88 -17.86 -3.55
C GLY A 57 17.69 -17.48 -4.45
N LYS A 58 16.47 -17.93 -4.12
CA LYS A 58 15.26 -17.77 -4.94
C LYS A 58 14.18 -17.01 -4.19
N THR A 59 13.89 -17.43 -2.95
CA THR A 59 12.84 -16.83 -2.14
C THR A 59 13.36 -15.55 -1.49
N THR A 60 12.65 -14.44 -1.70
CA THR A 60 13.03 -13.13 -1.15
C THR A 60 12.35 -12.86 0.18
N LEU A 61 12.82 -11.87 0.93
CA LEU A 61 12.18 -11.44 2.17
C LEU A 61 10.75 -10.94 1.92
N LEU A 62 10.52 -10.30 0.77
CA LEU A 62 9.17 -9.89 0.38
C LEU A 62 8.23 -11.09 0.20
N HIS A 63 8.68 -12.21 -0.36
CA HIS A 63 7.87 -13.43 -0.45
C HIS A 63 7.40 -13.89 0.92
N PHE A 64 8.31 -13.91 1.89
CA PHE A 64 8.00 -14.29 3.27
C PHE A 64 6.95 -13.37 3.88
N VAL A 65 7.14 -12.05 3.79
CA VAL A 65 6.21 -11.05 4.33
C VAL A 65 4.83 -11.19 3.68
N VAL A 66 4.77 -11.30 2.35
CA VAL A 66 3.52 -11.46 1.59
C VAL A 66 2.79 -12.72 2.02
N GLN A 67 3.49 -13.84 2.19
CA GLN A 67 2.88 -15.11 2.56
C GLN A 67 2.32 -15.08 4.00
N GLU A 68 2.93 -14.33 4.91
CA GLU A 68 2.39 -14.08 6.25
C GLU A 68 1.12 -13.23 6.22
N ILE A 69 1.13 -12.16 5.42
CA ILE A 69 -0.04 -11.31 5.25
C ILE A 69 -1.18 -12.13 4.63
N ILE A 70 -0.92 -12.90 3.57
CA ILE A 70 -1.91 -13.80 2.95
C ILE A 70 -2.56 -14.71 3.98
N ARG A 71 -1.77 -15.39 4.83
CA ARG A 71 -2.29 -16.29 5.87
C ARG A 71 -3.23 -15.53 6.82
N SER A 72 -2.76 -14.40 7.37
CA SER A 72 -3.53 -13.63 8.36
C SER A 72 -4.78 -12.95 7.77
N GLU A 73 -4.73 -12.51 6.51
CA GLU A 73 -5.87 -11.92 5.79
C GLU A 73 -6.91 -12.96 5.42
N GLY A 74 -6.47 -14.16 5.03
CA GLY A 74 -7.34 -15.30 4.74
C GLY A 74 -8.17 -15.73 5.95
N ILE A 75 -7.53 -15.90 7.11
CA ILE A 75 -8.21 -16.25 8.37
C ILE A 75 -9.22 -15.17 8.75
N ARG A 76 -8.86 -13.88 8.64
CA ARG A 76 -9.80 -12.80 8.96
C ARG A 76 -10.99 -12.79 8.00
N ALA A 77 -10.75 -12.94 6.70
CA ALA A 77 -11.82 -12.95 5.70
C ALA A 77 -12.80 -14.10 5.92
N ALA A 78 -12.30 -15.29 6.28
CA ALA A 78 -13.14 -16.42 6.66
C ALA A 78 -13.98 -16.12 7.91
N ARG A 79 -13.36 -15.63 8.98
CA ARG A 79 -14.07 -15.25 10.21
C ARG A 79 -15.12 -14.16 10.01
N ALA A 80 -14.88 -13.22 9.10
CA ALA A 80 -15.85 -12.18 8.76
C ALA A 80 -17.07 -12.73 8.02
N ARG A 81 -16.89 -13.80 7.22
CA ARG A 81 -17.96 -14.50 6.53
C ARG A 81 -18.82 -15.32 7.49
N ASP A 82 -18.21 -15.97 8.47
CA ASP A 82 -18.93 -16.78 9.46
C ASP A 82 -19.76 -15.91 10.42
N ARG A 83 -19.30 -14.69 10.76
CA ARG A 83 -20.09 -13.71 11.53
C ARG A 83 -21.29 -13.12 10.75
N GLY A 84 -21.31 -13.24 9.42
CA GLY A 84 -22.47 -12.89 8.60
C GLY A 84 -23.57 -13.96 8.59
N SER A 85 -23.27 -15.16 9.10
CA SER A 85 -24.23 -16.25 9.28
C SER A 85 -24.58 -16.34 10.77
N VAL A 86 -25.69 -15.70 11.15
CA VAL A 86 -26.25 -15.81 12.50
C VAL A 86 -26.68 -17.24 12.76
N SER A 87 -25.81 -18.01 13.41
CA SER A 87 -26.18 -19.13 14.26
C SER A 87 -25.45 -18.88 15.59
N SER A 88 -26.20 -18.41 16.58
CA SER A 88 -25.77 -18.33 17.97
C SER A 88 -25.38 -19.71 18.47
N ILE A 89 -24.09 -20.02 18.49
CA ILE A 89 -23.55 -21.03 19.40
C ILE A 89 -22.39 -20.40 20.15
N LYS A 90 -22.47 -20.56 21.47
CA LYS A 90 -21.65 -19.93 22.50
C LYS A 90 -20.17 -20.31 22.34
N SER A 91 -19.36 -19.39 22.84
CA SER A 91 -17.93 -19.47 23.14
C SER A 91 -17.50 -20.76 23.85
N ASP A 92 -16.23 -21.08 23.61
CA ASP A 92 -15.41 -22.23 24.05
C ASP A 92 -15.52 -23.50 23.20
N ASP A 93 -14.34 -23.95 22.76
CA ASP A 93 -14.01 -25.11 21.93
C ASP A 93 -14.22 -24.95 20.41
N LEU A 94 -13.25 -24.35 19.72
CA LEU A 94 -12.99 -24.65 18.32
C LEU A 94 -11.80 -25.61 18.19
N PRO A 95 -11.98 -26.81 17.62
CA PRO A 95 -10.89 -27.74 17.37
C PRO A 95 -9.97 -27.18 16.27
N GLU A 96 -8.67 -27.36 16.45
CA GLU A 96 -7.63 -27.20 15.43
C GLU A 96 -7.79 -28.23 14.31
N ASP A 97 -8.91 -28.22 13.59
CA ASP A 97 -9.10 -29.13 12.45
C ASP A 97 -8.33 -28.58 11.22
N GLN A 98 -7.04 -28.89 11.19
CA GLN A 98 -6.10 -28.63 10.09
C GLN A 98 -6.42 -29.51 8.88
N SER A 99 -7.63 -29.41 8.32
CA SER A 99 -7.88 -29.98 7.00
C SER A 99 -7.08 -29.20 5.96
N GLN A 100 -6.39 -29.92 5.05
CA GLN A 100 -5.62 -29.30 3.96
C GLN A 100 -6.48 -28.34 3.12
N ASP A 101 -7.78 -28.64 3.01
CA ASP A 101 -8.77 -27.84 2.31
C ASP A 101 -9.02 -26.47 2.97
N ALA A 102 -9.03 -26.40 4.32
CA ALA A 102 -9.18 -25.14 5.04
C ALA A 102 -7.95 -24.23 4.89
N GLU A 103 -6.74 -24.82 4.92
CA GLU A 103 -5.50 -24.05 4.73
C GLU A 103 -5.39 -23.49 3.31
N GLU A 104 -5.75 -24.28 2.30
CA GLU A 104 -5.79 -23.83 0.90
C GLU A 104 -6.86 -22.75 0.68
N TYR A 105 -8.02 -22.88 1.32
CA TYR A 105 -9.07 -21.87 1.30
C TYR A 105 -8.62 -20.53 1.91
N TYR A 106 -7.99 -20.55 3.09
CA TYR A 106 -7.46 -19.32 3.70
C TYR A 106 -6.37 -18.69 2.84
N ARG A 107 -5.46 -19.50 2.29
CA ARG A 107 -4.37 -19.02 1.44
C ARG A 107 -4.88 -18.39 0.15
N SER A 108 -5.86 -18.99 -0.53
CA SER A 108 -6.46 -18.46 -1.76
C SER A 108 -7.24 -17.17 -1.51
N THR A 109 -8.07 -17.15 -0.45
CA THR A 109 -8.82 -15.95 -0.04
C THR A 109 -7.89 -14.80 0.35
N GLY A 110 -6.86 -15.09 1.15
CA GLY A 110 -5.86 -14.11 1.55
C GLY A 110 -5.07 -13.57 0.37
N LEU A 111 -4.68 -14.42 -0.59
CA LEU A 111 -4.01 -14.00 -1.82
C LEU A 111 -4.88 -13.05 -2.64
N GLN A 112 -6.18 -13.33 -2.75
CA GLN A 112 -7.12 -12.44 -3.43
C GLN A 112 -7.15 -11.06 -2.77
N VAL A 113 -7.25 -11.00 -1.43
CA VAL A 113 -7.21 -9.74 -0.67
C VAL A 113 -5.91 -8.98 -0.92
N VAL A 114 -4.75 -9.65 -0.82
CA VAL A 114 -3.44 -9.00 -1.00
C VAL A 114 -3.25 -8.48 -2.42
N SER A 115 -3.65 -9.27 -3.43
CA SER A 115 -3.62 -8.84 -4.84
C SER A 115 -4.58 -7.69 -5.14
N GLY A 116 -5.60 -7.47 -4.31
CA GLY A 116 -6.52 -6.35 -4.41
C GLY A 116 -5.92 -5.00 -4.00
N LEU A 117 -4.79 -4.99 -3.25
CA LEU A 117 -4.19 -3.75 -2.76
C LEU A 117 -3.82 -2.79 -3.89
N SER A 118 -3.27 -3.31 -4.99
CA SER A 118 -2.86 -2.51 -6.15
C SER A 118 -4.04 -1.76 -6.80
N SER A 119 -5.26 -2.28 -6.64
CA SER A 119 -6.51 -1.64 -7.08
C SER A 119 -7.12 -0.74 -6.00
N GLU A 120 -6.99 -1.11 -4.72
CA GLU A 120 -7.48 -0.32 -3.58
C GLU A 120 -6.84 1.08 -3.54
N ILE A 121 -5.54 1.16 -3.84
CA ILE A 121 -4.77 2.42 -3.83
C ILE A 121 -4.35 2.86 -5.24
N GLU A 122 -5.23 2.69 -6.23
CA GLU A 122 -4.95 2.97 -7.64
C GLU A 122 -4.56 4.45 -7.89
N ASN A 123 -5.15 5.40 -7.16
CA ASN A 123 -4.83 6.81 -7.37
C ASN A 123 -3.40 7.15 -6.98
N VAL A 124 -2.74 6.34 -6.15
CA VAL A 124 -1.30 6.47 -5.85
C VAL A 124 -0.46 6.24 -7.10
N LYS A 125 -0.79 5.22 -7.91
CA LYS A 125 -0.08 4.95 -9.18
C LYS A 125 -0.25 6.09 -10.17
N LYS A 126 -1.46 6.67 -10.22
CA LYS A 126 -1.77 7.82 -11.09
C LYS A 126 -1.13 9.12 -10.57
N ALA A 127 -1.04 9.30 -9.25
CA ALA A 127 -0.35 10.43 -8.63
C ALA A 127 1.16 10.41 -8.90
N ALA A 128 1.77 9.23 -8.91
CA ALA A 128 3.20 9.04 -9.13
C ALA A 128 3.70 9.41 -10.56
N ILE A 129 2.79 9.59 -11.52
CA ILE A 129 3.13 10.02 -12.89
C ILE A 129 2.81 11.50 -13.13
N LEU A 130 2.24 12.19 -12.14
CA LEU A 130 1.86 13.59 -12.29
C LEU A 130 3.07 14.50 -12.08
N ASP A 131 3.26 15.42 -13.02
CA ASP A 131 4.22 16.52 -12.91
C ASP A 131 3.57 17.69 -12.14
N ALA A 132 3.87 17.75 -10.83
CA ALA A 132 3.33 18.79 -9.96
C ALA A 132 3.88 20.18 -10.31
N ASP A 133 5.14 20.26 -10.74
CA ASP A 133 5.77 21.53 -11.11
C ASP A 133 5.13 22.12 -12.38
N SER A 134 4.82 21.27 -13.36
CA SER A 134 4.07 21.67 -14.54
C SER A 134 2.65 22.13 -14.23
N LEU A 135 1.97 21.48 -13.27
CA LEU A 135 0.66 21.91 -12.79
C LEU A 135 0.73 23.30 -12.14
N THR A 136 1.61 23.49 -11.15
CA THR A 136 1.87 24.79 -10.49
C THR A 136 2.26 25.86 -11.51
N GLY A 137 3.11 25.50 -12.48
CA GLY A 137 3.52 26.38 -13.57
C GLY A 137 2.35 26.82 -14.44
N THR A 138 1.39 25.94 -14.71
CA THR A 138 0.19 26.23 -15.51
C THR A 138 -0.76 27.16 -14.76
N VAL A 139 -1.05 26.90 -13.48
CA VAL A 139 -1.88 27.78 -12.64
C VAL A 139 -1.24 29.18 -12.55
N SER A 140 0.08 29.22 -12.35
CA SER A 140 0.84 30.48 -12.33
C SER A 140 0.78 31.25 -13.65
N LYS A 141 0.86 30.56 -14.81
CA LYS A 141 0.73 31.19 -16.14
C LYS A 141 -0.66 31.78 -16.33
N LEU A 142 -1.70 31.05 -15.93
CA LEU A 142 -3.08 31.48 -16.04
C LEU A 142 -3.34 32.74 -15.18
N GLY A 143 -2.82 32.76 -13.95
CA GLY A 143 -2.87 33.95 -13.09
C GLY A 143 -2.16 35.17 -13.68
N ARG A 144 -1.02 34.99 -14.36
CA ARG A 144 -0.33 36.09 -15.04
C ARG A 144 -1.12 36.63 -16.24
N ALA A 145 -1.63 35.75 -17.10
CA ALA A 145 -2.42 36.15 -18.27
C ALA A 145 -3.71 36.90 -17.89
N LEU A 146 -4.37 36.47 -16.80
CA LEU A 146 -5.52 37.19 -16.25
C LEU A 146 -5.12 38.57 -15.73
N LYS A 147 -3.99 38.68 -15.02
CA LYS A 147 -3.48 39.96 -14.53
C LYS A 147 -3.21 40.92 -15.69
N GLU A 148 -2.55 40.46 -16.75
CA GLU A 148 -2.30 41.25 -17.96
C GLU A 148 -3.61 41.72 -18.63
N SER A 149 -4.63 40.85 -18.67
CA SER A 149 -5.95 41.18 -19.24
C SER A 149 -6.69 42.24 -18.41
N ARG A 150 -6.58 42.15 -17.07
CA ARG A 150 -7.10 43.17 -16.14
C ARG A 150 -6.35 44.50 -16.29
N ASP A 151 -5.02 44.45 -16.36
CA ASP A 151 -4.19 45.64 -16.49
C ASP A 151 -4.49 46.36 -17.82
N PHE A 152 -4.67 45.62 -18.91
CA PHE A 152 -5.13 46.15 -20.21
C PHE A 152 -6.51 46.81 -20.11
N LEU A 153 -7.48 46.16 -19.46
CA LEU A 153 -8.82 46.73 -19.27
C LEU A 153 -8.80 48.05 -18.49
N ASN A 154 -7.94 48.14 -17.47
CA ASN A 154 -7.85 49.30 -16.57
C ASN A 154 -6.99 50.46 -17.11
N SER A 155 -6.14 50.20 -18.11
CA SER A 155 -5.23 51.19 -18.70
C SER A 155 -5.73 51.63 -20.08
N GLU A 156 -5.57 50.76 -21.07
CA GLU A 156 -5.86 51.03 -22.48
C GLU A 156 -7.36 51.24 -22.74
N MET A 157 -8.23 50.57 -21.97
CA MET A 157 -9.69 50.65 -22.17
C MET A 157 -10.42 51.56 -21.19
N LYS A 158 -9.71 52.36 -20.40
CA LYS A 158 -10.30 53.18 -19.34
C LYS A 158 -11.30 54.24 -19.83
N ASN A 159 -11.07 54.78 -21.02
CA ASN A 159 -11.89 55.86 -21.61
C ASN A 159 -12.79 55.37 -22.75
N VAL A 160 -12.88 54.06 -22.95
CA VAL A 160 -13.75 53.47 -23.97
C VAL A 160 -15.20 53.57 -23.47
N ASP A 161 -16.12 53.91 -24.36
CA ASP A 161 -17.55 53.97 -24.07
C ASP A 161 -18.04 52.66 -23.45
N ASP A 162 -18.85 52.77 -22.39
CA ASP A 162 -19.42 51.63 -21.68
C ASP A 162 -20.34 50.80 -22.60
N GLU A 163 -20.87 51.36 -23.69
CA GLU A 163 -21.63 50.64 -24.73
C GLU A 163 -20.75 49.80 -25.67
N ASN A 164 -19.42 49.90 -25.57
CA ASN A 164 -18.52 49.09 -26.38
C ASN A 164 -18.63 47.61 -25.98
N ARG A 165 -19.18 46.81 -26.89
CA ARG A 165 -19.39 45.36 -26.68
C ARG A 165 -18.13 44.59 -26.32
N PHE A 166 -16.96 44.97 -26.85
CA PHE A 166 -15.70 44.32 -26.50
C PHE A 166 -15.32 44.64 -25.05
N HIS A 167 -15.40 45.90 -24.64
CA HIS A 167 -15.12 46.33 -23.27
C HIS A 167 -16.01 45.59 -22.26
N GLN A 168 -17.33 45.57 -22.49
CA GLN A 168 -18.27 44.85 -21.64
C GLN A 168 -17.96 43.35 -21.56
N THR A 169 -17.71 42.71 -22.70
CA THR A 169 -17.42 41.26 -22.75
C THR A 169 -16.12 40.93 -22.03
N LEU A 170 -15.05 41.70 -22.27
CA LEU A 170 -13.76 41.50 -21.61
C LEU A 170 -13.85 41.73 -20.11
N LYS A 171 -14.61 42.75 -19.68
CA LYS A 171 -14.87 43.04 -18.25
C LYS A 171 -15.55 41.86 -17.55
N ILE A 172 -16.62 41.31 -18.13
CA ILE A 172 -17.32 40.13 -17.60
C ILE A 172 -16.39 38.91 -17.59
N PHE A 173 -15.62 38.69 -18.67
CA PHE A 173 -14.65 37.61 -18.76
C PHE A 173 -13.61 37.68 -17.64
N VAL A 174 -12.98 38.84 -17.44
CA VAL A 174 -11.95 39.05 -16.41
C VAL A 174 -12.55 38.81 -15.01
N GLN A 175 -13.73 39.36 -14.71
CA GLN A 175 -14.39 39.16 -13.41
C GLN A 175 -14.72 37.69 -13.12
N ASN A 176 -15.20 36.94 -14.12
CA ASN A 176 -15.49 35.52 -13.94
C ASN A 176 -14.20 34.69 -13.80
N ALA A 177 -13.24 34.93 -14.69
CA ALA A 177 -11.95 34.23 -14.68
C ALA A 177 -11.17 34.49 -13.38
N GLU A 178 -11.33 35.66 -12.75
CA GLU A 178 -10.76 35.97 -11.44
C GLU A 178 -11.18 35.01 -10.35
N LEU A 179 -12.49 34.72 -10.26
CA LEU A 179 -13.03 33.81 -9.27
C LEU A 179 -12.52 32.39 -9.51
N ASP A 180 -12.55 31.93 -10.77
CA ASP A 180 -12.12 30.58 -11.14
C ASP A 180 -10.61 30.38 -10.91
N ILE A 181 -9.79 31.37 -11.28
CA ILE A 181 -8.33 31.30 -11.13
C ILE A 181 -7.93 31.40 -9.67
N MET A 182 -8.57 32.27 -8.88
CA MET A 182 -8.35 32.34 -7.44
C MET A 182 -8.66 31.00 -6.77
N TRP A 183 -9.81 30.41 -7.11
CA TRP A 183 -10.19 29.10 -6.61
C TRP A 183 -9.16 28.02 -6.98
N LEU A 184 -8.68 28.02 -8.23
CA LEU A 184 -7.63 27.10 -8.67
C LEU A 184 -6.35 27.24 -7.84
N PHE A 185 -5.90 28.46 -7.55
CA PHE A 185 -4.72 28.70 -6.71
C PHE A 185 -4.89 28.20 -5.28
N GLU A 186 -6.05 28.48 -4.67
CA GLU A 186 -6.34 28.03 -3.31
C GLU A 186 -6.42 26.50 -3.23
N GLU A 187 -7.05 25.88 -4.23
CA GLU A 187 -7.22 24.44 -4.31
C GLU A 187 -5.89 23.73 -4.57
N GLU A 188 -5.05 24.25 -5.46
CA GLU A 188 -3.69 23.78 -5.69
C GLU A 188 -2.89 23.81 -4.37
N LYS A 189 -2.89 24.94 -3.67
CA LYS A 189 -2.18 25.11 -2.41
C LYS A 189 -2.67 24.14 -1.34
N ARG A 190 -3.99 23.95 -1.23
CA ARG A 190 -4.61 23.02 -0.30
C ARG A 190 -4.21 21.57 -0.60
N ILE A 191 -4.24 21.17 -1.86
CA ILE A 191 -3.85 19.82 -2.29
C ILE A 191 -2.35 19.61 -2.00
N MET A 192 -1.48 20.57 -2.31
CA MET A 192 -0.05 20.46 -2.05
C MET A 192 0.28 20.39 -0.55
N ALA A 193 -0.46 21.11 0.29
CA ALA A 193 -0.35 20.97 1.74
C ALA A 193 -0.76 19.58 2.23
N LEU A 194 -1.81 18.99 1.65
CA LEU A 194 -2.23 17.62 1.95
C LEU A 194 -1.19 16.57 1.51
N VAL A 195 -0.58 16.75 0.33
CA VAL A 195 0.51 15.91 -0.16
C VAL A 195 1.70 15.98 0.80
N LYS A 196 2.12 17.19 1.20
CA LYS A 196 3.18 17.39 2.17
C LYS A 196 2.87 16.69 3.50
N SER A 197 1.69 16.96 4.08
CA SER A 197 1.29 16.33 5.35
C SER A 197 1.26 14.81 5.25
N THR A 198 0.94 14.25 4.08
CA THR A 198 0.94 12.79 3.88
C THR A 198 2.35 12.24 3.76
N GLY A 199 3.26 12.96 3.10
CA GLY A 199 4.70 12.70 3.19
C GLY A 199 5.18 12.70 4.64
N ASP A 200 4.79 13.72 5.40
CA ASP A 200 5.21 13.86 6.80
C ASP A 200 4.71 12.71 7.69
N TYR A 201 3.49 12.23 7.43
CA TYR A 201 2.91 11.10 8.15
C TYR A 201 3.76 9.82 8.02
N PHE A 202 4.34 9.56 6.84
CA PHE A 202 5.12 8.34 6.59
C PHE A 202 6.64 8.52 6.77
N HIS A 203 7.17 9.73 6.59
CA HIS A 203 8.61 10.01 6.63
C HIS A 203 9.06 10.90 7.81
N GLY A 204 8.15 11.41 8.62
CA GLY A 204 8.47 12.36 9.71
C GLY A 204 8.58 13.79 9.18
N ASN A 205 9.54 14.59 9.64
CA ASN A 205 9.71 15.96 9.13
C ASN A 205 10.30 15.92 7.70
N ALA A 206 9.45 15.68 6.72
CA ALA A 206 9.86 15.36 5.37
C ALA A 206 10.28 16.63 4.63
N GLY A 207 11.34 16.54 3.83
CA GLY A 207 11.82 17.65 3.01
C GLY A 207 10.77 18.10 1.99
N LYS A 208 11.07 19.21 1.30
CA LYS A 208 10.27 19.63 0.14
C LYS A 208 10.24 18.47 -0.87
N ASP A 209 9.05 18.14 -1.36
CA ASP A 209 8.80 17.10 -2.40
C ASP A 209 8.79 15.62 -1.95
N GLU A 210 9.05 15.33 -0.67
CA GLU A 210 8.97 13.95 -0.16
C GLU A 210 7.55 13.35 -0.25
N GLY A 211 6.51 14.18 -0.22
CA GLY A 211 5.13 13.74 -0.43
C GLY A 211 4.84 13.25 -1.85
N LEU A 212 5.51 13.81 -2.87
CA LEU A 212 5.37 13.33 -4.26
C LEU A 212 6.21 12.08 -4.48
N ARG A 213 7.44 12.06 -3.93
CA ARG A 213 8.32 10.89 -3.96
C ARG A 213 7.69 9.67 -3.28
N LEU A 214 6.93 9.88 -2.21
CA LEU A 214 6.13 8.84 -1.56
C LEU A 214 5.26 8.06 -2.56
N PHE A 215 4.56 8.75 -3.46
CA PHE A 215 3.71 8.08 -4.45
C PHE A 215 4.53 7.20 -5.41
N VAL A 216 5.71 7.66 -5.81
CA VAL A 216 6.63 6.90 -6.68
C VAL A 216 7.10 5.63 -5.99
N ILE A 217 7.55 5.74 -4.73
CA ILE A 217 8.00 4.58 -3.94
C ILE A 217 6.89 3.55 -3.80
N VAL A 218 5.67 3.99 -3.44
CA VAL A 218 4.55 3.07 -3.25
C VAL A 218 4.12 2.46 -4.58
N ARG A 219 4.06 3.21 -5.68
CA ARG A 219 3.79 2.67 -7.02
C ARG A 219 4.76 1.55 -7.36
N ASP A 220 6.06 1.79 -7.21
CA ASP A 220 7.09 0.83 -7.58
C ASP A 220 7.04 -0.41 -6.68
N PHE A 221 6.79 -0.21 -5.39
CA PHE A 221 6.55 -1.31 -4.46
C PHE A 221 5.33 -2.15 -4.85
N LEU A 222 4.21 -1.53 -5.23
CA LEU A 222 3.01 -2.26 -5.68
C LEU A 222 3.29 -3.10 -6.94
N ILE A 223 4.10 -2.61 -7.86
CA ILE A 223 4.52 -3.38 -9.04
C ILE A 223 5.32 -4.62 -8.63
N ILE A 224 6.20 -4.49 -7.63
CA ILE A 224 6.97 -5.63 -7.10
C ILE A 224 6.03 -6.59 -6.35
N LEU A 225 5.11 -6.07 -5.53
CA LEU A 225 4.12 -6.86 -4.79
C LEU A 225 3.26 -7.70 -5.73
N ASP A 226 2.75 -7.11 -6.81
CA ASP A 226 1.93 -7.80 -7.81
C ASP A 226 2.70 -8.99 -8.43
N LYS A 227 3.98 -8.80 -8.74
CA LYS A 227 4.86 -9.88 -9.23
C LYS A 227 5.00 -11.00 -8.20
N VAL A 228 5.28 -10.66 -6.95
CA VAL A 228 5.41 -11.64 -5.86
C VAL A 228 4.10 -12.40 -5.62
N CYS A 229 2.95 -11.74 -5.68
CA CYS A 229 1.65 -12.41 -5.57
C CYS A 229 1.44 -13.45 -6.70
N ILE A 230 1.86 -13.14 -7.94
CA ILE A 230 1.82 -14.08 -9.07
C ILE A 230 2.77 -15.26 -8.84
N GLU A 231 3.99 -15.00 -8.37
CA GLU A 231 4.98 -16.04 -8.07
C GLU A 231 4.49 -17.00 -6.98
N VAL A 232 3.93 -16.46 -5.89
CA VAL A 232 3.29 -17.23 -4.80
C VAL A 232 2.14 -18.07 -5.33
N LYS A 233 1.28 -17.52 -6.20
CA LYS A 233 0.17 -18.25 -6.84
C LYS A 233 0.66 -19.42 -7.70
N ASN A 234 1.73 -19.20 -8.45
CA ASN A 234 2.29 -20.21 -9.35
C ASN A 234 3.02 -21.33 -8.59
N ALA A 235 3.70 -21.00 -7.49
CA ALA A 235 4.32 -21.98 -6.61
C ALA A 235 3.28 -22.95 -6.01
N GLN A 236 2.08 -22.45 -5.68
CA GLN A 236 0.96 -23.27 -5.20
C GLN A 236 0.45 -24.24 -6.27
N ARG A 237 0.27 -23.78 -7.51
CA ARG A 237 -0.17 -24.65 -8.62
C ARG A 237 0.80 -25.79 -8.91
N LYS A 238 2.11 -25.58 -8.71
CA LYS A 238 3.13 -26.63 -8.87
C LYS A 238 3.08 -27.68 -7.76
N LEU A 239 2.68 -27.30 -6.54
CA LEU A 239 2.48 -28.23 -5.43
C LEU A 239 1.21 -29.07 -5.60
N ASN A 240 0.16 -28.48 -6.18
CA ASN A 240 -1.14 -29.15 -6.36
C ASN A 240 -1.25 -29.91 -7.70
N GLY A 241 -0.27 -29.76 -8.60
CA GLY A 241 -0.24 -30.37 -9.92
C GLY A 241 0.73 -31.54 -10.04
N THR A 242 0.35 -32.72 -9.55
CA THR A 242 0.98 -34.01 -9.94
C THR A 242 -0.09 -35.06 -10.24
N PRO A 243 -0.21 -35.58 -11.48
CA PRO A 243 -0.96 -36.81 -11.76
C PRO A 243 -0.04 -38.06 -11.74
N LYS A 244 -0.51 -39.14 -11.09
CA LYS A 244 0.00 -40.55 -11.14
C LYS A 244 0.01 -41.07 -12.61
N LYS A 245 0.83 -42.02 -13.11
CA LYS A 245 1.39 -43.34 -12.69
C LYS A 245 2.66 -43.61 -13.56
N GLU A 246 3.64 -44.47 -13.24
CA GLU A 246 3.63 -45.93 -12.98
C GLU A 246 4.86 -46.43 -12.16
N ASN A 247 4.61 -47.37 -11.22
CA ASN A 247 5.34 -48.61 -10.83
C ASN A 247 6.86 -48.74 -11.10
N VAL A 248 7.77 -49.25 -10.25
CA VAL A 248 7.77 -50.14 -9.06
C VAL A 248 9.14 -50.01 -8.36
N ALA A 249 9.17 -50.31 -7.05
CA ALA A 249 10.29 -50.84 -6.23
C ALA A 249 10.65 -49.99 -5.01
N SER A 250 10.12 -50.47 -3.88
CA SER A 250 10.53 -50.34 -2.49
C SER A 250 11.87 -49.63 -2.21
N LYS A 251 11.80 -48.56 -1.41
CA LYS A 251 12.71 -48.31 -0.28
C LYS A 251 12.02 -47.40 0.72
N THR A 252 11.96 -47.88 1.95
CA THR A 252 11.52 -47.20 3.16
C THR A 252 12.38 -45.95 3.40
N SER A 253 11.73 -44.79 3.46
CA SER A 253 12.23 -43.64 4.19
C SER A 253 11.04 -42.79 4.62
N GLU A 254 10.81 -42.70 5.92
CA GLU A 254 9.87 -41.77 6.54
C GLU A 254 10.18 -40.36 6.06
N SER A 255 9.29 -39.78 5.25
CA SER A 255 9.28 -38.35 4.95
C SER A 255 8.09 -37.72 5.66
N THR A 256 8.27 -37.43 6.94
CA THR A 256 7.38 -36.53 7.66
C THR A 256 7.56 -35.15 7.04
N ASN A 257 6.64 -34.75 6.14
CA ASN A 257 6.59 -33.38 5.65
C ASN A 257 6.35 -32.45 6.85
N PRO A 258 7.29 -31.57 7.21
CA PRO A 258 7.06 -30.66 8.31
C PRO A 258 6.08 -29.55 7.86
N PRO A 259 5.32 -28.96 8.79
CA PRO A 259 4.38 -27.90 8.48
C PRO A 259 5.07 -26.68 7.84
N PRO A 260 4.32 -25.80 7.13
CA PRO A 260 4.87 -24.63 6.42
C PRO A 260 5.72 -23.66 7.28
N LEU A 261 5.57 -23.74 8.60
CA LEU A 261 6.34 -23.00 9.60
C LEU A 261 7.83 -23.38 9.60
N ASP A 262 8.18 -24.64 9.30
CA ASP A 262 9.56 -25.13 9.34
C ASP A 262 10.38 -24.72 8.11
N LEU A 263 9.72 -24.57 6.95
CA LEU A 263 10.39 -24.07 5.72
C LEU A 263 10.81 -22.60 5.87
N ARG A 264 10.01 -21.82 6.58
CA ARG A 264 10.25 -20.39 6.85
C ARG A 264 11.48 -20.16 7.71
N GLN A 265 11.65 -20.98 8.73
CA GLN A 265 12.80 -20.97 9.65
C GLN A 265 14.10 -21.41 8.96
N LYS A 266 14.00 -22.31 7.97
CA LYS A 266 15.16 -22.74 7.16
C LYS A 266 15.61 -21.69 6.15
N LEU A 267 14.68 -20.98 5.52
CA LEU A 267 15.00 -20.00 4.48
C LEU A 267 15.68 -18.73 5.02
N PHE A 268 15.28 -18.31 6.23
CA PHE A 268 15.85 -17.17 6.94
C PHE A 268 16.16 -17.55 8.39
N PRO A 269 17.34 -18.13 8.67
CA PRO A 269 17.71 -18.58 10.02
C PRO A 269 17.67 -17.47 11.09
N ALA A 270 17.83 -16.21 10.68
CA ALA A 270 17.71 -15.04 11.55
C ALA A 270 16.28 -14.82 12.09
N ILE A 271 15.27 -15.52 11.56
CA ILE A 271 13.87 -15.44 12.00
C ILE A 271 13.55 -16.56 13.03
N THR A 272 14.44 -17.52 13.21
CA THR A 272 14.11 -18.84 13.76
C THR A 272 14.00 -18.89 15.29
N ASP A 273 14.74 -18.07 16.01
CA ASP A 273 14.77 -18.14 17.46
C ASP A 273 13.82 -17.14 18.11
N ARG A 274 13.11 -17.63 19.13
CA ARG A 274 12.35 -16.88 20.17
C ARG A 274 10.87 -16.62 19.82
N ARG A 275 10.02 -17.61 20.13
CA ARG A 275 8.63 -17.37 20.52
C ARG A 275 8.67 -16.58 21.83
N ILE A 276 7.95 -15.48 21.89
CA ILE A 276 7.45 -14.95 23.16
C ILE A 276 6.01 -15.49 23.24
N ASP A 277 5.71 -16.20 24.32
CA ASP A 277 4.35 -16.63 24.64
C ASP A 277 3.52 -15.39 24.92
N ASP A 278 2.75 -14.92 23.93
CA ASP A 278 1.66 -13.96 24.15
C ASP A 278 0.47 -14.71 24.75
N SER A 279 0.59 -15.09 26.04
CA SER A 279 -0.59 -15.25 26.88
C SER A 279 -1.05 -13.87 27.31
N SER A 280 -1.87 -13.22 26.47
CA SER A 280 -2.69 -12.09 26.90
C SER A 280 -3.74 -12.63 27.88
N SER A 281 -3.51 -12.43 29.17
CA SER A 281 -4.54 -12.55 30.20
C SER A 281 -5.40 -11.30 30.11
N ASP A 282 -6.46 -11.37 29.31
CA ASP A 282 -7.56 -10.42 29.40
C ASP A 282 -8.43 -10.85 30.59
N ASP A 283 -8.15 -10.31 31.78
CA ASP A 283 -9.12 -10.27 32.86
C ASP A 283 -9.83 -8.92 32.82
N ASP A 284 -11.03 -8.92 32.22
CA ASP A 284 -12.06 -7.92 32.45
C ASP A 284 -12.63 -8.08 33.88
N ALA A 285 -12.80 -6.98 34.62
CA ALA A 285 -14.12 -6.58 35.13
C ALA A 285 -14.08 -5.36 36.06
N SER A 286 -14.98 -4.42 35.72
CA SER A 286 -15.69 -3.41 36.54
C SER A 286 -15.00 -2.09 36.91
#